data_AF-V6ATA5-F1
#
_entry.id   AF-V6ATA5-F1
#
_cell.length_a   1.000
_cell.length_b   1.000
_cell.length_c   1.000
_cell.angle_alpha   90.00
_cell.angle_beta   90.00
_cell.angle_gamma   90.00
#
_symmetry.space_group_name_H-M   'P 1'
#
loop_
_entity.id
_entity.type
_entity.pdbx_description
1 polymer ?
#
loop_
_entity_poly.entity_id
_entity_poly.type
_entity_poly.pdbx_seq_one_letter_code
_entity_poly.pdbx_strand_id
1 'polypeptide(L)'
;MSGLDRLLAKSLDTTIRENLGEKTVQKIEARLFEKYGLSLTQSIEQFQKLDAVLREFFGAGADGIEQKFFKSACDIKLIDGDKWVTIENQKLTEIILDSFGDDDKKNILTTLNGESMIISQIIESCRMPQTSGYRKINALINDGLLTMDGYVSMPDGKKVSKYRTIFDNVKIDIVKNKITISIHLANHDYEASTVLATCT
;
A
#
# COMPACT_ATOMS: atom_id res chain seq x y z
N MET A 1 -7.54 -4.82 -4.94
CA MET A 1 -6.27 -4.08 -4.99
C MET A 1 -5.55 -4.37 -3.69
N SER A 2 -4.28 -4.79 -3.77
CA SER A 2 -3.48 -5.05 -2.58
C SER A 2 -3.28 -3.75 -1.81
N GLY A 3 -3.43 -3.79 -0.48
CA GLY A 3 -3.19 -2.59 0.34
C GLY A 3 -1.72 -2.16 0.31
N LEU A 4 -0.79 -3.11 0.12
CA LEU A 4 0.63 -2.79 -0.09
C LEU A 4 0.85 -1.94 -1.34
N ASP A 5 0.24 -2.29 -2.47
CA ASP A 5 0.39 -1.54 -3.73
C ASP A 5 -0.08 -0.09 -3.54
N ARG A 6 -1.19 0.10 -2.80
CA ARG A 6 -1.70 1.44 -2.45
C ARG A 6 -0.75 2.21 -1.52
N LEU A 7 -0.17 1.54 -0.53
CA LEU A 7 0.83 2.16 0.34
C LEU A 7 2.05 2.60 -0.48
N LEU A 8 2.61 1.72 -1.30
CA LEU A 8 3.79 2.02 -2.13
C LEU A 8 3.49 3.12 -3.15
N ALA A 9 2.28 3.17 -3.70
CA ALA A 9 1.85 4.23 -4.62
C ALA A 9 1.98 5.64 -4.03
N LYS A 10 1.92 5.79 -2.69
CA LYS A 10 2.12 7.09 -2.03
C LYS A 10 3.51 7.65 -2.27
N SER A 11 4.52 6.81 -2.46
CA SER A 11 5.91 7.24 -2.66
C SER A 11 6.38 7.09 -4.11
N LEU A 12 5.90 6.04 -4.78
CA LEU A 12 6.33 5.73 -6.14
C LEU A 12 5.95 6.83 -7.15
N ASP A 13 4.84 7.54 -6.98
CA ASP A 13 4.48 8.65 -7.89
C ASP A 13 5.57 9.72 -7.93
N THR A 14 6.00 10.19 -6.75
CA THR A 14 7.08 11.18 -6.62
C THR A 14 8.41 10.64 -7.13
N THR A 15 8.72 9.38 -6.78
CA THR A 15 9.93 8.70 -7.23
C THR A 15 10.01 8.62 -8.77
N ILE A 16 8.92 8.23 -9.42
CA ILE A 16 8.87 8.08 -10.89
C ILE A 16 9.09 9.43 -11.56
N ARG A 17 8.46 10.50 -11.05
CA ARG A 17 8.64 11.87 -11.55
C ARG A 17 10.08 12.34 -11.44
N GLU A 18 10.72 12.13 -10.29
CA GLU A 18 12.11 12.53 -10.06
C GLU A 18 13.09 11.75 -10.94
N ASN A 19 12.85 10.45 -11.16
CA ASN A 19 13.76 9.58 -11.90
C ASN A 19 13.63 9.70 -13.42
N LEU A 20 12.42 9.85 -13.96
CA LEU A 20 12.19 9.93 -15.41
C LEU A 20 12.15 11.37 -15.93
N GLY A 21 11.88 12.34 -15.06
CA GLY A 21 11.68 13.73 -15.38
C GLY A 21 10.29 14.02 -15.96
N GLU A 22 9.80 15.24 -15.73
CA GLU A 22 8.41 15.65 -16.04
C GLU A 22 8.00 15.41 -17.50
N LYS A 23 8.87 15.71 -18.47
CA LYS A 23 8.54 15.52 -19.90
C LYS A 23 8.30 14.06 -20.26
N THR A 24 9.06 13.15 -19.64
CA THR A 24 8.93 11.71 -19.88
C THR A 24 7.67 11.19 -19.19
N VAL A 25 7.44 11.61 -17.95
CA VAL A 25 6.23 11.24 -17.20
C VAL A 25 4.97 11.69 -17.91
N GLN A 26 4.91 12.91 -18.46
CA GLN A 26 3.75 13.38 -19.22
C GLN A 26 3.42 12.49 -20.43
N LYS A 27 4.44 11.96 -21.12
CA LYS A 27 4.22 11.02 -22.24
C LYS A 27 3.69 9.69 -21.75
N ILE A 28 4.21 9.19 -20.63
CA ILE A 28 3.74 7.95 -19.99
C ILE A 28 2.30 8.11 -19.52
N GLU A 29 1.96 9.22 -18.86
CA GLU A 29 0.59 9.54 -18.40
C GLU A 29 -0.39 9.62 -19.57
N ALA A 30 -0.02 10.32 -20.65
CA ALA A 30 -0.86 10.38 -21.85
C ALA A 30 -1.12 8.97 -22.42
N ARG A 31 -0.09 8.12 -22.43
CA ARG A 31 -0.21 6.74 -22.94
C ARG A 31 -1.02 5.83 -22.01
N LEU A 32 -0.84 5.96 -20.70
CA LEU A 32 -1.64 5.26 -19.69
C LEU A 32 -3.12 5.63 -19.79
N PHE A 33 -3.40 6.91 -20.00
CA PHE A 33 -4.76 7.40 -20.18
C PHE A 33 -5.37 6.89 -21.48
N GLU A 34 -4.64 6.98 -22.60
CA GLU A 34 -5.10 6.49 -23.90
C GLU A 34 -5.43 4.98 -23.87
N LYS A 35 -4.56 4.17 -23.26
CA LYS A 35 -4.67 2.71 -23.31
C LYS A 35 -5.59 2.13 -22.23
N TYR A 36 -5.60 2.73 -21.05
CA TYR A 36 -6.26 2.17 -19.86
C TYR A 36 -7.20 3.14 -19.15
N GLY A 37 -7.22 4.43 -19.52
CA GLY A 37 -7.99 5.46 -18.82
C GLY A 37 -7.50 5.74 -17.40
N LEU A 38 -6.23 5.47 -17.10
CA LEU A 38 -5.67 5.58 -15.75
C LEU A 38 -4.71 6.77 -15.62
N SER A 39 -4.71 7.40 -14.44
CA SER A 39 -3.62 8.28 -14.02
C SER A 39 -2.37 7.49 -13.63
N LEU A 40 -1.23 8.17 -13.46
CA LEU A 40 0.00 7.54 -12.95
C LEU A 40 -0.21 6.88 -11.59
N THR A 41 -0.84 7.56 -10.64
CA THR A 41 -1.09 6.98 -9.31
C THR A 41 -1.95 5.72 -9.38
N GLN A 42 -2.98 5.71 -10.23
CA GLN A 42 -3.84 4.54 -10.43
C GLN A 42 -3.15 3.39 -11.15
N SER A 43 -2.19 3.69 -12.03
CA SER A 43 -1.39 2.65 -12.69
C SER A 43 -0.36 2.04 -11.76
N ILE A 44 0.13 2.77 -10.76
CA ILE A 44 0.98 2.18 -9.71
C ILE A 44 0.19 1.19 -8.84
N GLU A 45 -1.08 1.48 -8.52
CA GLU A 45 -1.97 0.51 -7.84
C GLU A 45 -2.30 -0.72 -8.71
N GLN A 46 -1.95 -0.69 -10.00
CA GLN A 46 -2.14 -1.75 -11.00
C GLN A 46 -0.87 -1.94 -11.83
N PHE A 47 0.25 -2.23 -11.15
CA PHE A 47 1.60 -2.00 -11.66
C PHE A 47 1.90 -2.69 -13.00
N GLN A 48 1.27 -3.83 -13.29
CA GLN A 48 1.35 -4.50 -14.59
C GLN A 48 0.96 -3.61 -15.79
N LYS A 49 0.01 -2.69 -15.60
CA LYS A 49 -0.39 -1.72 -16.64
C LYS A 49 0.65 -0.62 -16.81
N LEU A 50 1.31 -0.23 -15.72
CA LEU A 50 2.43 0.71 -15.78
C LEU A 50 3.63 0.07 -16.49
N ASP A 51 4.01 -1.15 -16.10
CA ASP A 51 5.06 -1.97 -16.75
C ASP A 51 4.83 -2.08 -18.26
N ALA A 52 3.61 -2.43 -18.69
CA ALA A 52 3.27 -2.54 -20.10
C ALA A 52 3.55 -1.24 -20.87
N VAL A 53 3.28 -0.07 -20.27
CA VAL A 53 3.60 1.23 -20.87
C VAL A 53 5.09 1.52 -20.78
N LEU A 54 5.76 1.25 -19.66
CA LEU A 54 7.20 1.45 -19.53
C LEU A 54 7.97 0.64 -20.58
N ARG A 55 7.57 -0.61 -20.85
CA ARG A 55 8.15 -1.45 -21.90
C ARG A 55 7.92 -0.89 -23.31
N GLU A 56 6.82 -0.19 -23.57
CA GLU A 56 6.61 0.51 -24.86
C GLU A 56 7.63 1.64 -25.07
N PHE A 57 8.01 2.35 -24.01
CA PHE A 57 8.96 3.47 -24.09
C PHE A 57 10.43 3.04 -23.99
N PHE A 58 10.72 2.02 -23.16
CA PHE A 58 12.10 1.68 -22.76
C PHE A 58 12.51 0.26 -23.17
N GLY A 59 11.60 -0.56 -23.72
CA GLY A 59 11.88 -1.95 -24.07
C GLY A 59 12.39 -2.75 -22.87
N ALA A 60 13.47 -3.50 -23.07
CA ALA A 60 14.15 -4.26 -22.00
C ALA A 60 14.76 -3.37 -20.89
N GLY A 61 14.91 -2.06 -21.13
CA GLY A 61 15.38 -1.12 -20.11
C GLY A 61 14.36 -0.84 -19.01
N ALA A 62 13.09 -1.20 -19.21
CA ALA A 62 12.03 -1.03 -18.22
C ALA A 62 12.33 -1.77 -16.90
N ASP A 63 12.88 -2.99 -16.97
CA ASP A 63 13.16 -3.82 -15.79
C ASP A 63 14.08 -3.10 -14.80
N GLY A 64 15.16 -2.46 -15.29
CA GLY A 64 16.10 -1.73 -14.45
C GLY A 64 15.50 -0.46 -13.84
N ILE A 65 14.58 0.18 -14.57
CA ILE A 65 13.84 1.36 -14.11
C ILE A 65 12.87 0.96 -12.98
N GLU A 66 12.11 -0.11 -13.17
CA GLU A 66 11.15 -0.66 -12.21
C GLU A 66 11.83 -1.10 -10.92
N GLN A 67 12.95 -1.83 -11.03
CA GLN A 67 13.76 -2.20 -9.87
C GLN A 67 14.28 -0.99 -9.11
N LYS A 68 14.65 0.10 -9.82
CA LYS A 68 15.09 1.34 -9.18
C LYS A 68 13.94 2.01 -8.42
N PHE A 69 12.74 2.03 -9.00
CA PHE A 69 11.55 2.55 -8.33
C PHE A 69 11.23 1.74 -7.08
N PHE A 70 11.22 0.41 -7.20
CA PHE A 70 10.97 -0.50 -6.10
C PHE A 70 11.95 -0.27 -4.95
N LYS A 71 13.27 -0.33 -5.22
CA LYS A 71 14.33 -0.16 -4.20
C LYS A 71 14.32 1.19 -3.50
N SER A 72 13.74 2.23 -4.12
CA SER A 72 13.60 3.55 -3.49
C SER A 72 12.41 3.63 -2.53
N ALA A 73 11.41 2.76 -2.70
CA ALA A 73 10.23 2.69 -1.84
C ALA A 73 10.41 1.64 -0.73
N CYS A 74 10.85 0.44 -1.08
CA CYS A 74 11.09 -0.65 -0.14
C CYS A 74 12.12 -1.67 -0.65
N ASP A 75 12.49 -2.60 0.22
CA ASP A 75 13.36 -3.74 -0.07
C ASP A 75 12.75 -5.00 0.56
N ILE A 76 13.13 -6.18 0.09
CA ILE A 76 12.69 -7.46 0.66
C ILE A 76 13.86 -8.10 1.37
N LYS A 77 13.68 -8.38 2.67
CA LYS A 77 14.68 -9.02 3.51
C LYS A 77 14.12 -10.30 4.11
N LEU A 78 14.97 -11.31 4.23
CA LEU A 78 14.66 -12.50 5.02
C LEU A 78 15.01 -12.22 6.47
N ILE A 79 14.03 -12.27 7.36
CA ILE A 79 14.22 -12.13 8.81
C ILE A 79 13.69 -13.41 9.44
N ASP A 80 14.58 -14.15 10.09
CA ASP A 80 14.28 -15.44 10.75
C ASP A 80 13.68 -16.51 9.80
N GLY A 81 13.95 -16.41 8.49
CA GLY A 81 13.46 -17.34 7.47
C GLY A 81 12.19 -16.87 6.74
N ASP A 82 11.52 -15.84 7.26
CA ASP A 82 10.32 -15.27 6.65
C ASP A 82 10.64 -14.04 5.80
N LYS A 83 9.82 -13.75 4.79
CA LYS A 83 9.97 -12.58 3.91
C LYS A 83 9.34 -11.35 4.56
N TRP A 84 10.15 -10.31 4.75
CA TRP A 84 9.72 -9.02 5.29
C TRP A 84 9.94 -7.92 4.26
N VAL A 85 8.94 -7.04 4.13
CA VAL A 85 9.09 -5.81 3.34
C VAL A 85 9.66 -4.75 4.26
N THR A 86 10.84 -4.25 3.93
CA THR A 86 11.55 -3.22 4.68
C THR A 86 11.43 -1.88 3.98
N ILE A 87 10.96 -0.87 4.71
CA ILE A 87 10.65 0.46 4.21
C ILE A 87 11.59 1.44 4.91
N GLU A 88 12.42 2.10 4.11
CA GLU A 88 13.29 3.20 4.55
C GLU A 88 12.87 4.54 3.93
N ASN A 89 11.87 4.52 3.05
CA ASN A 89 11.37 5.70 2.37
C ASN A 89 10.65 6.62 3.37
N GLN A 90 11.15 7.86 3.51
CA GLN A 90 10.67 8.82 4.50
C GLN A 90 9.14 8.98 4.50
N LYS A 91 8.54 9.21 3.32
CA LYS A 91 7.08 9.42 3.20
C LYS A 91 6.28 8.21 3.66
N LEU A 92 6.72 7.00 3.33
CA LEU A 92 6.05 5.77 3.77
C LEU A 92 6.23 5.54 5.27
N THR A 93 7.43 5.82 5.80
CA THR A 93 7.69 5.70 7.24
C THR A 93 6.85 6.69 8.05
N GLU A 94 6.68 7.93 7.58
CA GLU A 94 5.82 8.94 8.19
C GLU A 94 4.36 8.48 8.23
N ILE A 95 3.80 7.97 7.12
CA ILE A 95 2.43 7.46 7.06
C ILE A 95 2.18 6.36 8.11
N ILE A 96 3.12 5.42 8.22
CA ILE A 96 3.00 4.31 9.17
C ILE A 96 3.13 4.83 10.61
N LEU A 97 4.14 5.65 10.91
CA LEU A 97 4.36 6.19 12.25
C LEU A 97 3.21 7.09 12.70
N ASP A 98 2.71 7.98 11.84
CA ASP A 98 1.55 8.83 12.13
C ASP A 98 0.30 7.99 12.44
N SER A 99 0.16 6.84 11.78
CA SER A 99 -0.95 5.92 12.03
C SER A 99 -0.81 5.18 13.36
N PHE A 100 0.40 4.84 13.79
CA PHE A 100 0.65 4.26 15.11
C PHE A 100 0.70 5.30 16.23
N GLY A 101 0.98 6.56 15.92
CA GLY A 101 0.98 7.70 16.85
C GLY A 101 -0.42 8.22 17.18
N ASP A 102 -1.40 7.99 16.31
CA ASP A 102 -2.82 8.28 16.58
C ASP A 102 -3.46 7.11 17.32
N ASP A 103 -3.91 7.34 18.56
CA ASP A 103 -4.42 6.27 19.44
C ASP A 103 -5.61 5.50 18.86
N ASP A 104 -6.50 6.18 18.14
CA ASP A 104 -7.65 5.52 17.53
C ASP A 104 -7.22 4.66 16.33
N LYS A 105 -6.35 5.20 15.47
CA LYS A 105 -5.81 4.44 14.32
C LYS A 105 -5.01 3.24 14.79
N LYS A 106 -4.16 3.41 15.81
CA LYS A 106 -3.44 2.33 16.48
C LYS A 106 -4.42 1.27 16.98
N ASN A 107 -5.47 1.66 17.68
CA ASN A 107 -6.47 0.73 18.22
C ASN A 107 -7.18 -0.05 17.11
N ILE A 108 -7.52 0.61 15.99
CA ILE A 108 -8.09 -0.04 14.80
C ILE A 108 -7.11 -1.09 14.25
N LEU A 109 -5.85 -0.72 14.03
CA LEU A 109 -4.82 -1.63 13.49
C LEU A 109 -4.59 -2.83 14.41
N THR A 110 -4.55 -2.62 15.73
CA THR A 110 -4.38 -3.73 16.69
C THR A 110 -5.61 -4.62 16.79
N THR A 111 -6.82 -4.05 16.68
CA THR A 111 -8.09 -4.80 16.74
C THR A 111 -8.26 -5.71 15.51
N LEU A 112 -7.77 -5.27 14.36
CA LEU A 112 -7.87 -6.01 13.10
C LEU A 112 -6.70 -6.98 12.85
N ASN A 113 -5.78 -7.13 13.80
CA ASN A 113 -4.65 -8.03 13.62
C ASN A 113 -5.13 -9.50 13.69
N GLY A 114 -5.07 -10.20 12.55
CA GLY A 114 -5.55 -11.59 12.42
C GLY A 114 -7.06 -11.75 12.23
N GLU A 115 -7.82 -10.65 12.13
CA GLU A 115 -9.28 -10.68 11.96
C GLU A 115 -9.76 -9.66 10.90
N SER A 116 -10.94 -9.92 10.30
CA SER A 116 -11.58 -8.97 9.39
C SER A 116 -13.00 -8.61 9.81
N MET A 117 -13.26 -7.30 9.88
CA MET A 117 -14.51 -6.75 10.41
C MET A 117 -15.11 -5.71 9.46
N ILE A 118 -16.43 -5.52 9.52
CA ILE A 118 -17.07 -4.39 8.84
C ILE A 118 -16.83 -3.10 9.63
N ILE A 119 -16.93 -1.95 8.97
CA ILE A 119 -16.64 -0.63 9.59
C ILE A 119 -17.43 -0.40 10.88
N SER A 120 -18.71 -0.75 10.92
CA SER A 120 -19.53 -0.57 12.13
C SER A 120 -19.04 -1.41 13.31
N GLN A 121 -18.56 -2.64 13.07
CA GLN A 121 -17.98 -3.51 14.11
C GLN A 121 -16.65 -2.98 14.61
N ILE A 122 -15.81 -2.42 13.74
CA ILE A 122 -14.55 -1.79 14.12
C ILE A 122 -14.82 -0.61 15.07
N ILE A 123 -15.76 0.27 14.69
CA ILE A 123 -16.13 1.44 15.48
C ILE A 123 -16.65 1.03 16.86
N GLU A 124 -17.48 -0.01 16.93
CA GLU A 124 -18.01 -0.54 18.18
C GLU A 124 -16.91 -1.15 19.06
N SER A 125 -16.07 -2.01 18.48
CA SER A 125 -14.97 -2.69 19.19
C SER A 125 -13.93 -1.70 19.72
N CYS A 126 -13.62 -0.66 18.93
CA CYS A 126 -12.71 0.41 19.32
C CYS A 126 -13.37 1.48 20.21
N ARG A 127 -14.68 1.38 20.48
CA ARG A 127 -15.48 2.34 21.26
C ARG A 127 -15.35 3.78 20.76
N MET A 128 -15.37 3.95 19.44
CA MET A 128 -15.16 5.25 18.80
C MET A 128 -16.49 5.96 18.51
N PRO A 129 -16.53 7.31 18.55
CA PRO A 129 -17.63 8.05 17.95
C PRO A 129 -17.75 7.74 16.45
N GLN A 130 -18.98 7.60 15.94
CA GLN A 130 -19.19 7.17 14.55
C GLN A 130 -18.47 8.05 13.52
N THR A 131 -18.67 9.37 13.54
CA THR A 131 -18.11 10.27 12.53
C THR A 131 -16.58 10.24 12.51
N SER A 132 -15.92 10.24 13.67
CA SER A 132 -14.46 10.13 13.75
C SER A 132 -13.98 8.73 13.36
N GLY A 133 -14.69 7.68 13.76
CA GLY A 133 -14.45 6.29 13.39
C GLY A 133 -14.39 6.09 11.88
N TYR A 134 -15.47 6.45 11.17
CA TYR A 134 -15.50 6.37 9.71
C TYR A 134 -14.36 7.17 9.07
N ARG A 135 -14.08 8.38 9.55
CA ARG A 135 -13.00 9.22 9.01
C ARG A 135 -11.63 8.56 9.15
N LYS A 136 -11.32 7.99 10.32
CA LYS A 136 -10.02 7.37 10.60
C LYS A 136 -9.84 6.03 9.89
N ILE A 137 -10.89 5.21 9.83
CA ILE A 137 -10.88 3.95 9.08
C ILE A 137 -10.68 4.23 7.58
N ASN A 138 -11.39 5.20 7.02
CA ASN A 138 -11.20 5.60 5.63
C ASN A 138 -9.79 6.16 5.36
N ALA A 139 -9.21 6.89 6.32
CA ALA A 139 -7.82 7.32 6.19
C ALA A 139 -6.87 6.12 6.09
N LEU A 140 -7.00 5.12 6.97
CA LEU A 140 -6.17 3.91 6.92
C LEU A 140 -6.36 3.10 5.62
N ILE A 141 -7.59 3.03 5.09
CA ILE A 141 -7.88 2.40 3.78
C ILE A 141 -7.20 3.18 2.64
N ASN A 142 -7.25 4.51 2.70
CA ASN A 142 -6.64 5.39 1.70
C ASN A 142 -5.11 5.36 1.75
N ASP A 143 -4.54 5.16 2.94
CA ASP A 143 -3.10 5.03 3.18
C ASP A 143 -2.57 3.63 2.84
N GLY A 144 -3.46 2.67 2.56
CA GLY A 144 -3.10 1.30 2.21
C GLY A 144 -2.81 0.39 3.42
N LEU A 145 -3.04 0.88 4.64
CA LEU A 145 -2.82 0.11 5.87
C LEU A 145 -3.98 -0.86 6.18
N LEU A 146 -5.17 -0.60 5.62
CA LEU A 146 -6.31 -1.52 5.62
C LEU A 146 -6.68 -1.91 4.19
N THR A 147 -7.03 -3.18 4.01
CA THR A 147 -7.49 -3.74 2.73
C THR A 147 -8.81 -4.48 2.89
N MET A 148 -9.56 -4.61 1.79
CA MET A 148 -10.84 -5.31 1.77
C MET A 148 -10.62 -6.83 1.86
N ASP A 149 -11.40 -7.49 2.70
CA ASP A 149 -11.32 -8.93 2.96
C ASP A 149 -12.71 -9.59 2.92
N GLY A 150 -13.28 -9.61 1.71
CA GLY A 150 -14.61 -10.16 1.48
C GLY A 150 -15.74 -9.25 1.97
N TYR A 151 -16.91 -9.86 2.20
CA TYR A 151 -18.13 -9.16 2.58
C TYR A 151 -19.01 -10.01 3.50
N VAL A 152 -19.89 -9.34 4.24
CA VAL A 152 -21.01 -9.97 4.95
C VAL A 152 -22.31 -9.61 4.24
N SER A 153 -23.19 -10.59 4.09
CA SER A 153 -24.57 -10.36 3.64
C SER A 153 -25.43 -10.02 4.86
N MET A 154 -25.97 -8.81 4.89
CA MET A 154 -26.91 -8.36 5.91
C MET A 154 -28.29 -9.00 5.70
N PRO A 155 -29.15 -9.06 6.74
CA PRO A 155 -30.51 -9.58 6.62
C PRO A 155 -31.37 -8.86 5.56
N ASP A 156 -31.06 -7.59 5.26
CA ASP A 156 -31.71 -6.79 4.21
C ASP A 156 -31.14 -7.05 2.80
N GLY A 157 -30.27 -8.05 2.65
CA GLY A 157 -29.62 -8.43 1.40
C GLY A 157 -28.43 -7.54 1.00
N LYS A 158 -28.11 -6.49 1.76
CA LYS A 158 -26.96 -5.63 1.45
C LYS A 158 -25.65 -6.36 1.73
N LYS A 159 -24.71 -6.23 0.80
CA LYS A 159 -23.33 -6.67 1.00
C LYS A 159 -22.53 -5.54 1.64
N VAL A 160 -21.92 -5.82 2.78
CA VAL A 160 -21.07 -4.86 3.51
C VAL A 160 -19.65 -5.40 3.53
N SER A 161 -18.71 -4.60 3.04
CA SER A 161 -17.30 -4.97 2.95
C SER A 161 -16.65 -5.12 4.32
N LYS A 162 -15.85 -6.17 4.45
CA LYS A 162 -14.96 -6.38 5.59
C LYS A 162 -13.58 -5.82 5.28
N TYR A 163 -12.86 -5.44 6.33
CA TYR A 163 -11.52 -4.89 6.25
C TYR A 163 -10.61 -5.55 7.27
N ARG A 164 -9.32 -5.66 6.93
CA ARG A 164 -8.24 -6.15 7.79
C ARG A 164 -6.96 -5.36 7.56
N THR A 165 -5.97 -5.53 8.44
CA THR A 165 -4.62 -5.00 8.24
C THR A 165 -3.90 -5.76 7.12
N ILE A 166 -2.91 -5.11 6.50
CA ILE A 166 -2.04 -5.75 5.48
C ILE A 166 -0.84 -6.48 6.09
N PHE A 167 -0.60 -6.31 7.39
CA PHE A 167 0.53 -6.88 8.11
C PHE A 167 0.04 -7.58 9.37
N ASP A 168 0.74 -8.65 9.72
CA ASP A 168 0.53 -9.39 10.98
C ASP A 168 1.52 -8.92 12.05
N ASN A 169 2.66 -8.36 11.62
CA ASN A 169 3.72 -7.88 12.48
C ASN A 169 4.43 -6.66 11.88
N VAL A 170 4.80 -5.71 12.73
CA VAL A 170 5.55 -4.50 12.38
C VAL A 170 6.71 -4.34 13.33
N LYS A 171 7.93 -4.26 12.78
CA LYS A 171 9.15 -3.93 13.52
C LYS A 171 9.59 -2.53 13.11
N ILE A 172 9.78 -1.66 14.09
CA ILE A 172 10.29 -0.29 13.88
C ILE A 172 11.68 -0.23 14.51
N ASP A 173 12.67 0.05 13.69
CA ASP A 173 14.04 0.27 14.11
C ASP A 173 14.43 1.74 13.88
N ILE A 174 15.04 2.35 14.91
CA ILE A 174 15.46 3.75 14.88
C ILE A 174 16.93 3.80 15.28
N VAL A 175 17.79 3.96 14.27
CA VAL A 175 19.24 4.05 14.45
C VAL A 175 19.69 5.46 14.09
N LYS A 176 20.03 6.25 15.13
CA LYS A 176 20.32 7.70 14.99
C LYS A 176 19.12 8.42 14.37
N ASN A 177 19.30 9.02 13.19
CA ASN A 177 18.24 9.74 12.47
C ASN A 177 17.63 8.89 11.34
N LYS A 178 17.96 7.59 11.27
CA LYS A 178 17.42 6.68 10.26
C LYS A 178 16.33 5.82 10.89
N ILE A 179 15.13 5.92 10.32
CA ILE A 179 13.98 5.10 10.68
C ILE A 179 13.86 4.00 9.62
N THR A 180 13.65 2.77 10.06
CA THR A 180 13.43 1.62 9.19
C THR A 180 12.24 0.84 9.73
N ILE A 181 11.24 0.62 8.87
CA ILE A 181 10.03 -0.13 9.23
C ILE A 181 10.03 -1.43 8.43
N SER A 182 10.06 -2.55 9.12
CA SER A 182 9.90 -3.87 8.52
C SER A 182 8.50 -4.38 8.81
N ILE A 183 7.73 -4.68 7.77
CA ILE A 183 6.39 -5.25 7.86
C ILE A 183 6.41 -6.71 7.41
N HIS A 184 5.80 -7.57 8.21
CA HIS A 184 5.51 -8.95 7.84
C HIS A 184 4.11 -9.00 7.23
N LEU A 185 4.05 -9.34 5.95
CA LEU A 185 2.79 -9.46 5.23
C LEU A 185 2.24 -10.87 5.40
N ALA A 186 0.92 -11.00 5.45
CA ALA A 186 0.31 -12.31 5.26
C ALA A 186 0.58 -12.81 3.83
N ASN A 187 0.71 -14.14 3.66
CA ASN A 187 1.11 -14.73 2.37
C ASN A 187 0.22 -14.29 1.20
N HIS A 188 -1.10 -14.21 1.40
CA HIS A 188 -2.01 -13.78 0.35
C HIS A 188 -1.84 -12.30 -0.04
N ASP A 189 -1.34 -11.42 0.85
CA ASP A 189 -1.07 -10.02 0.52
C ASP A 189 0.21 -9.85 -0.27
N TYR A 190 1.20 -10.68 0.05
CA TYR A 190 2.44 -10.76 -0.72
C TYR A 190 2.14 -11.19 -2.16
N GLU A 191 1.37 -12.27 -2.34
CA GLU A 191 0.99 -12.79 -3.66
C GLU A 191 0.06 -11.86 -4.43
N ALA A 192 -0.81 -11.12 -3.74
CA ALA A 192 -1.73 -10.17 -4.37
C ALA A 192 -1.07 -8.85 -4.82
N SER A 193 0.17 -8.57 -4.40
CA SER A 193 0.86 -7.34 -4.77
C SER A 193 1.38 -7.41 -6.20
N THR A 194 0.86 -6.53 -7.05
CA THR A 194 1.33 -6.39 -8.43
C THR A 194 2.69 -5.73 -8.49
N VAL A 195 3.00 -4.86 -7.53
CA VAL A 195 4.33 -4.23 -7.44
C VAL A 195 5.40 -5.26 -7.10
N LEU A 196 5.16 -6.12 -6.10
CA LEU A 196 6.10 -7.18 -5.77
C LEU A 196 6.24 -8.15 -6.95
N ALA A 197 5.13 -8.62 -7.52
CA ALA A 197 5.16 -9.59 -8.63
C ALA A 197 5.92 -9.11 -9.87
N THR A 198 5.97 -7.80 -10.13
CA THR A 198 6.66 -7.24 -11.30
C THR A 198 8.10 -6.81 -10.99
N CYS A 199 8.36 -6.29 -9.79
CA CYS A 199 9.65 -5.67 -9.47
C CYS A 199 10.66 -6.60 -8.78
N THR A 200 10.26 -7.80 -8.37
CA THR A 200 11.08 -8.75 -7.59
C THR A 200 11.33 -10.03 -8.37
#